data_AF-A0A9N9I342-F1
#
_entry.id   AF-A0A9N9I342-F1
#
_cell.length_a   1.000
_cell.length_b   1.000
_cell.length_c   1.000
_cell.angle_alpha   90.00
_cell.angle_beta   90.00
_cell.angle_gamma   90.00
#
_symmetry.space_group_name_H-M   'P 1'
#
loop_
_entity.id
_entity.type
_entity.pdbx_description
1 polymer ?
#
loop_
_entity_poly.entity_id
_entity_poly.type
_entity_poly.pdbx_seq_one_letter_code
_entity_poly.pdbx_strand_id
1 'polypeptide(L)'
;MYALIGFACGILFASIMYCWGCCRGGAGDNFFMFNYMLIVYDFGFELAFLLNNANDVPSLYTPSLIFVILPAAFNFLMGLIIFMVERRRPGNRAVPENTQFVAIMTFCCAIDIQSLRLICSKFGGFDSFSSEFSQNAQKAIAWASVINIFIEDIPQFIIQIQYKTQTSGYSFVPFASLILSCCVLATSLERLFYAVDRGPCTRDCFTIQRNHPITPNEDNFARDWAQD
;
A
#
# COMPACT_ATOMS: atom_id res chain seq x y z
N MET A 1 12.18 5.88 26.13
CA MET A 1 10.92 5.54 26.84
C MET A 1 9.69 5.89 26.02
N TYR A 2 9.51 7.15 25.59
CA TYR A 2 8.33 7.55 24.79
C TYR A 2 8.19 6.81 23.45
N ALA A 3 9.28 6.58 22.71
CA ALA A 3 9.25 5.81 21.46
C ALA A 3 8.80 4.35 21.66
N LEU A 4 9.21 3.70 22.76
CA LEU A 4 8.80 2.34 23.11
C LEU A 4 7.31 2.27 23.45
N ILE A 5 6.81 3.23 24.23
CA ILE A 5 5.38 3.33 24.55
C ILE A 5 4.59 3.56 23.27
N GLY A 6 5.03 4.49 22.41
CA GLY A 6 4.40 4.74 21.10
C GLY A 6 4.34 3.50 20.21
N PHE A 7 5.44 2.74 20.13
CA PHE A 7 5.49 1.47 19.40
C PHE A 7 4.48 0.45 19.93
N ALA A 8 4.47 0.22 21.26
CA ALA A 8 3.58 -0.75 21.88
C ALA A 8 2.10 -0.34 21.75
N CYS A 9 1.78 0.93 21.99
CA CYS A 9 0.44 1.48 21.79
C CYS A 9 -0.02 1.32 20.33
N GLY A 10 0.90 1.45 19.38
CA GLY A 10 0.59 1.31 17.96
C GLY A 10 0.24 -0.10 17.53
N ILE A 11 1.03 -1.09 17.97
CA ILE A 11 0.73 -2.50 17.72
C ILE A 11 -0.62 -2.87 18.35
N LEU A 12 -0.88 -2.42 19.57
CA LEU A 12 -2.17 -2.65 20.24
C LEU A 12 -3.32 -2.03 19.46
N PHE A 13 -3.19 -0.78 19.02
CA PHE A 13 -4.22 -0.10 18.23
C PHE A 13 -4.48 -0.81 16.90
N ALA A 14 -3.44 -1.21 16.16
CA ALA A 14 -3.57 -1.95 14.91
C ALA A 14 -4.26 -3.31 15.13
N SER A 15 -3.92 -4.02 16.19
CA SER A 15 -4.55 -5.29 16.56
C SER A 15 -6.03 -5.12 16.90
N ILE A 16 -6.37 -4.08 17.67
CA ILE A 16 -7.76 -3.76 18.01
C ILE A 16 -8.57 -3.45 16.74
N MET A 17 -8.00 -2.66 15.83
CA MET A 17 -8.66 -2.26 14.59
C MET A 17 -8.88 -3.43 13.64
N TYR A 18 -7.90 -4.35 13.54
CA TYR A 18 -8.04 -5.60 12.81
C TYR A 18 -9.17 -6.47 13.40
N CYS A 19 -9.12 -6.74 14.71
CA CYS A 19 -10.16 -7.53 15.39
C CYS A 19 -11.55 -6.91 15.22
N TRP A 20 -11.65 -5.59 15.36
CA TRP A 20 -12.90 -4.87 15.20
C TRP A 20 -13.45 -4.96 13.77
N GLY A 21 -12.59 -4.85 12.75
CA GLY A 21 -12.96 -5.07 11.36
C GLY A 21 -13.49 -6.49 11.11
N CYS A 22 -12.78 -7.50 11.63
CA CYS A 22 -13.18 -8.91 11.56
C CYS A 22 -14.53 -9.18 12.25
N CYS A 23 -14.76 -8.61 13.44
CA CYS A 23 -15.98 -8.82 14.21
C CYS A 23 -17.22 -8.18 13.57
N ARG A 24 -17.08 -7.13 12.74
CA ARG A 24 -18.22 -6.49 12.06
C ARG A 24 -18.74 -7.27 10.84
N GLY A 25 -18.15 -8.42 10.50
CA GLY A 25 -18.68 -9.33 9.47
C GLY A 25 -18.76 -8.76 8.05
N GLY A 26 -18.07 -7.65 7.77
CA GLY A 26 -18.06 -7.03 6.45
C GLY A 26 -17.10 -7.75 5.49
N ALA A 27 -17.52 -7.95 4.23
CA ALA A 27 -16.71 -8.48 3.14
C ALA A 27 -15.53 -7.58 2.70
N GLY A 28 -15.06 -6.70 3.58
CA GLY A 28 -13.94 -5.79 3.34
C GLY A 28 -12.60 -6.47 3.61
N ASP A 29 -11.56 -5.95 2.96
CA ASP A 29 -10.19 -6.41 3.14
C ASP A 29 -9.64 -5.87 4.47
N ASN A 30 -10.07 -6.46 5.58
CA ASN A 30 -9.72 -5.99 6.93
C ASN A 30 -8.22 -6.16 7.23
N PHE A 31 -7.56 -7.12 6.56
CA PHE A 31 -6.12 -7.31 6.66
C PHE A 31 -5.35 -6.16 6.00
N PHE A 32 -5.89 -5.59 4.91
CA PHE A 32 -5.32 -4.40 4.30
C PHE A 32 -5.21 -3.20 5.25
N MET A 33 -6.19 -2.99 6.14
CA MET A 33 -6.10 -1.91 7.14
C MET A 33 -4.92 -2.11 8.10
N PHE A 34 -4.68 -3.35 8.53
CA PHE A 34 -3.53 -3.68 9.38
C PHE A 34 -2.22 -3.38 8.64
N ASN A 35 -2.10 -3.81 7.39
CA ASN A 35 -0.92 -3.52 6.56
C ASN A 35 -0.72 -2.01 6.36
N TYR A 36 -1.80 -1.26 6.14
CA TYR A 36 -1.73 0.18 6.03
C TYR A 36 -1.23 0.84 7.33
N MET A 37 -1.66 0.36 8.50
CA MET A 37 -1.13 0.86 9.77
C MET A 37 0.36 0.56 9.93
N LEU A 38 0.84 -0.62 9.52
CA LEU A 38 2.27 -0.93 9.52
C LEU A 38 3.07 0.07 8.69
N ILE A 39 2.57 0.45 7.52
CA ILE A 39 3.19 1.46 6.64
C ILE A 39 3.27 2.83 7.35
N VAL A 40 2.18 3.28 7.96
CA VAL A 40 2.16 4.56 8.70
C VAL A 40 3.13 4.54 9.89
N TYR A 41 3.23 3.40 10.59
CA TYR A 41 4.18 3.24 11.69
C TYR A 41 5.63 3.25 11.20
N ASP A 42 5.92 2.54 10.12
CA ASP A 42 7.26 2.50 9.52
C ASP A 42 7.74 3.90 9.16
N PHE A 43 6.94 4.66 8.41
CA PHE A 43 7.23 6.07 8.09
C PHE A 43 7.47 6.93 9.33
N GLY A 44 6.67 6.74 10.39
CA GLY A 44 6.84 7.47 11.65
C GLY A 44 8.19 7.16 12.34
N PHE A 45 8.62 5.90 12.31
CA PHE A 45 9.89 5.47 12.87
C PHE A 45 11.09 5.86 11.98
N GLU A 46 10.95 5.86 10.67
CA GLU A 46 11.94 6.38 9.73
C GLU A 46 12.15 7.87 9.88
N LEU A 47 11.08 8.65 10.05
CA LEU A 47 11.18 10.07 10.34
C LEU A 47 11.84 10.31 11.71
N ALA A 48 11.47 9.52 12.72
CA ALA A 48 12.13 9.59 14.03
C ALA A 48 13.62 9.24 13.94
N PHE A 49 13.98 8.26 13.10
CA PHE A 49 15.36 7.90 12.82
C PHE A 49 16.11 9.05 12.14
N LEU A 50 15.54 9.63 11.08
CA LEU A 50 16.12 10.76 10.34
C LEU A 50 16.43 11.94 11.27
N LEU A 51 15.50 12.28 12.16
CA LEU A 51 15.61 13.44 13.05
C LEU A 51 16.57 13.20 14.22
N ASN A 52 16.59 12.00 14.80
CA ASN A 52 17.26 11.76 16.08
C ASN A 52 18.54 10.91 15.97
N ASN A 53 18.73 10.16 14.89
CA ASN A 53 19.79 9.15 14.81
C ASN A 53 20.60 9.20 13.51
N ALA A 54 20.04 9.64 12.38
CA ALA A 54 20.75 9.59 11.11
C ALA A 54 22.05 10.42 11.09
N ASN A 55 22.16 11.46 11.92
CA ASN A 55 23.39 12.24 12.09
C ASN A 55 24.48 11.54 12.93
N ASP A 56 24.17 10.47 13.65
CA ASP A 56 25.18 9.68 14.37
C ASP A 56 26.17 9.03 13.38
N VAL A 57 25.72 8.80 12.14
CA VAL A 57 26.53 8.32 11.03
C VAL A 57 26.37 9.32 9.87
N PRO A 58 27.22 10.35 9.77
CA PRO A 58 27.02 11.47 8.84
C PRO A 58 26.84 11.08 7.37
N SER A 59 27.44 9.97 6.94
CA SER A 59 27.27 9.43 5.58
C SER A 59 25.84 8.95 5.28
N LEU A 60 25.03 8.64 6.31
CA LEU A 60 23.66 8.14 6.17
C LEU A 60 22.59 9.25 6.22
N TYR A 61 22.90 10.43 6.77
CA TYR A 61 21.91 11.52 6.89
C TYR A 61 21.36 11.95 5.53
N THR A 62 22.24 12.26 4.57
CA THR A 62 21.82 12.72 3.23
C THR A 62 21.03 11.66 2.46
N PRO A 63 21.48 10.38 2.38
CA PRO A 63 20.65 9.32 1.80
C PRO A 63 19.29 9.18 2.46
N SER A 64 19.23 9.16 3.80
CA SER A 64 17.97 9.04 4.55
C SER A 64 16.99 10.16 4.21
N LEU A 65 17.48 11.40 4.13
CA LEU A 65 16.66 12.55 3.75
C LEU A 65 16.11 12.43 2.32
N ILE A 66 16.94 11.99 1.38
CA ILE A 66 16.53 11.79 -0.02
C ILE A 66 15.45 10.71 -0.12
N PHE A 67 15.65 9.57 0.54
CA PHE A 67 14.72 8.44 0.49
C PHE A 67 13.46 8.62 1.36
N VAL A 68 13.38 9.66 2.19
CA VAL A 68 12.11 10.12 2.78
C VAL A 68 11.40 11.11 1.86
N ILE A 69 12.10 12.13 1.35
CA ILE A 69 11.47 13.24 0.61
C ILE A 69 11.04 12.82 -0.79
N LEU A 70 11.88 12.08 -1.51
CA LEU A 70 11.62 11.74 -2.92
C LEU A 70 10.39 10.83 -3.07
N PRO A 71 10.25 9.71 -2.32
CA PRO A 71 9.04 8.89 -2.39
C PRO A 71 7.80 9.62 -1.90
N ALA A 72 7.90 10.40 -0.82
CA ALA A 72 6.78 11.18 -0.32
C ALA A 72 6.25 12.18 -1.37
N ALA A 73 7.14 12.89 -2.06
CA ALA A 73 6.77 13.78 -3.14
C ALA A 73 6.13 13.02 -4.32
N PHE A 74 6.73 11.89 -4.73
CA PHE A 74 6.20 11.05 -5.79
C PHE A 74 4.78 10.56 -5.47
N ASN A 75 4.57 9.98 -4.28
CA ASN A 75 3.27 9.45 -3.88
C ASN A 75 2.22 10.54 -3.70
N PHE A 76 2.58 11.69 -3.15
CA PHE A 76 1.69 12.84 -3.05
C PHE A 76 1.23 13.33 -4.44
N LEU A 77 2.16 13.48 -5.38
CA LEU A 77 1.87 13.87 -6.76
C LEU A 77 0.98 12.84 -7.46
N MET A 78 1.29 11.55 -7.34
CA MET A 78 0.47 10.47 -7.89
C MET A 78 -0.94 10.47 -7.30
N GLY A 79 -1.06 10.61 -5.97
CA GLY A 79 -2.33 10.70 -5.28
C GLY A 79 -3.19 11.86 -5.77
N LEU A 80 -2.59 13.06 -5.88
CA LEU A 80 -3.22 14.25 -6.44
C LEU A 80 -3.71 14.03 -7.87
N ILE A 81 -2.86 13.50 -8.75
CA ILE A 81 -3.20 13.26 -10.16
C ILE A 81 -4.36 12.28 -10.26
N ILE A 82 -4.32 11.18 -9.52
CA ILE A 82 -5.39 10.16 -9.53
C ILE A 82 -6.72 10.76 -9.09
N PHE A 83 -6.74 11.50 -7.98
CA PHE A 83 -7.97 12.17 -7.53
C PHE A 83 -8.49 13.18 -8.54
N MET A 84 -7.62 13.99 -9.15
CA MET A 84 -8.04 14.99 -10.15
C MET A 84 -8.61 14.33 -11.41
N VAL A 85 -7.96 13.28 -11.92
CA VAL A 85 -8.42 12.54 -13.10
C VAL A 85 -9.76 11.87 -12.81
N GLU A 86 -9.90 11.22 -11.65
CA GLU A 86 -11.14 10.57 -11.27
C GLU A 86 -12.27 11.57 -11.09
N ARG A 87 -12.03 12.70 -10.42
CA ARG A 87 -13.08 13.71 -10.20
C ARG A 87 -13.59 14.34 -11.51
N ARG A 88 -12.75 14.41 -12.55
CA ARG A 88 -13.13 14.95 -13.87
C ARG A 88 -13.86 13.93 -14.75
N ARG A 89 -13.93 12.65 -14.35
CA ARG A 89 -14.57 11.61 -15.14
C ARG A 89 -16.09 11.82 -15.16
N PRO A 90 -16.74 11.83 -16.34
CA PRO A 90 -18.18 12.05 -16.43
C PRO A 90 -18.95 10.95 -15.71
N GLY A 91 -19.91 11.35 -14.86
CA GLY A 91 -20.75 10.44 -14.08
C GLY A 91 -20.05 9.77 -12.89
N ASN A 92 -18.85 10.21 -12.51
CA ASN A 92 -18.14 9.62 -11.39
C ASN A 92 -18.75 10.02 -10.04
N ARG A 93 -19.20 9.03 -9.27
CA ARG A 93 -19.63 9.17 -7.87
C ARG A 93 -18.68 8.46 -6.89
N ALA A 94 -17.60 7.87 -7.40
CA ALA A 94 -16.67 7.09 -6.59
C ALA A 94 -15.82 7.98 -5.67
N VAL A 95 -15.37 9.15 -6.15
CA VAL A 95 -14.62 10.09 -5.30
C VAL A 95 -15.57 10.66 -4.25
N PRO A 96 -15.28 10.54 -2.95
CA PRO A 96 -16.13 11.11 -1.91
C PRO A 96 -16.36 12.61 -2.13
N GLU A 97 -17.62 13.05 -2.00
CA GLU A 97 -17.96 14.48 -2.13
C GLU A 97 -17.35 15.33 -1.00
N ASN A 98 -17.10 14.69 0.15
CA ASN A 98 -16.44 15.32 1.29
C ASN A 98 -15.01 15.73 0.92
N THR A 99 -14.86 17.01 0.61
CA THR A 99 -13.59 17.59 0.17
C THR A 99 -12.51 17.57 1.25
N GLN A 100 -12.88 17.60 2.54
CA GLN A 100 -11.92 17.46 3.64
C GLN A 100 -11.35 16.04 3.68
N PHE A 101 -12.20 15.02 3.55
CA PHE A 101 -11.76 13.63 3.50
C PHE A 101 -10.81 13.37 2.33
N VAL A 102 -11.15 13.86 1.13
CA VAL A 102 -10.27 13.74 -0.06
C VAL A 102 -8.93 14.44 0.17
N ALA A 103 -8.91 15.63 0.78
CA ALA A 103 -7.68 16.34 1.08
C ALA A 103 -6.80 15.57 2.09
N ILE A 104 -7.39 15.01 3.15
CA ILE A 104 -6.68 14.17 4.13
C ILE A 104 -6.09 12.96 3.44
N MET A 105 -6.87 12.23 2.65
CA MET A 105 -6.39 11.04 1.95
C MET A 105 -5.29 11.35 0.93
N THR A 106 -5.37 12.50 0.28
CA THR A 106 -4.32 12.99 -0.62
C THR A 106 -3.02 13.25 0.16
N PHE A 107 -3.11 13.89 1.33
CA PHE A 107 -1.94 14.09 2.19
C PHE A 107 -1.40 12.76 2.73
N CYS A 108 -2.26 11.82 3.10
CA CYS A 108 -1.86 10.45 3.47
C CYS A 108 -1.13 9.73 2.33
N CYS A 109 -1.40 10.06 1.06
CA CYS A 109 -0.61 9.52 -0.05
C CYS A 109 0.86 9.92 0.07
N ALA A 110 1.21 11.07 0.66
CA ALA A 110 2.61 11.41 0.89
C ALA A 110 3.33 10.41 1.82
N ILE A 111 2.61 9.68 2.66
CA ILE A 111 3.15 8.56 3.43
C ILE A 111 3.28 7.35 2.51
N ASP A 112 2.18 6.91 1.89
CA ASP A 112 2.22 5.84 0.89
C ASP A 112 0.96 5.90 0.00
N ILE A 113 1.14 5.64 -1.30
CA ILE A 113 0.06 5.63 -2.31
C ILE A 113 -1.03 4.59 -2.02
N GLN A 114 -0.74 3.57 -1.23
CA GLN A 114 -1.69 2.58 -0.71
C GLN A 114 -2.82 3.22 0.11
N SER A 115 -2.65 4.47 0.57
CA SER A 115 -3.74 5.29 1.10
C SER A 115 -4.95 5.33 0.17
N LEU A 116 -4.76 5.32 -1.15
CA LEU A 116 -5.87 5.28 -2.09
C LEU A 116 -6.58 3.92 -2.12
N ARG A 117 -5.81 2.81 -2.01
CA ARG A 117 -6.40 1.47 -1.92
C ARG A 117 -7.19 1.29 -0.62
N LEU A 118 -6.80 1.98 0.46
CA LEU A 118 -7.57 1.99 1.71
C LEU A 118 -9.01 2.47 1.49
N ILE A 119 -9.20 3.51 0.68
CA ILE A 119 -10.52 4.07 0.36
C ILE A 119 -11.38 3.10 -0.46
N CYS A 120 -10.79 2.07 -1.06
CA CYS A 120 -11.50 1.03 -1.82
C CYS A 120 -11.64 -0.29 -1.06
N SER A 121 -11.09 -0.39 0.16
CA SER A 121 -10.98 -1.66 0.90
C SER A 121 -12.30 -2.16 1.51
N LYS A 122 -13.34 -1.30 1.52
CA LYS A 122 -14.61 -1.51 2.25
C LYS A 122 -14.40 -1.81 3.73
N PHE A 123 -13.31 -1.28 4.31
CA PHE A 123 -12.94 -1.50 5.70
C PHE A 123 -14.12 -1.21 6.64
N GLY A 124 -14.45 -2.18 7.51
CA GLY A 124 -15.52 -2.07 8.49
C GLY A 124 -16.93 -1.83 7.92
N GLY A 125 -17.12 -1.90 6.60
CA GLY A 125 -18.37 -1.59 5.91
C GLY A 125 -18.72 -0.09 5.87
N PHE A 126 -17.75 0.81 6.06
CA PHE A 126 -18.01 2.25 5.98
C PHE A 126 -18.07 2.76 4.54
N ASP A 127 -19.02 3.66 4.27
CA ASP A 127 -19.20 4.30 2.96
C ASP A 127 -17.94 5.07 2.53
N SER A 128 -17.23 5.70 3.47
CA SER A 128 -15.99 6.44 3.19
C SER A 128 -14.85 5.55 2.69
N PHE A 129 -14.87 4.25 2.97
CA PHE A 129 -13.90 3.26 2.47
C PHE A 129 -14.49 2.37 1.37
N SER A 130 -15.61 2.78 0.77
CA SER A 130 -16.31 2.02 -0.28
C SER A 130 -16.23 2.70 -1.65
N SER A 131 -15.20 3.52 -1.89
CA SER A 131 -14.98 4.18 -3.18
C SER A 131 -14.64 3.17 -4.28
N GLU A 132 -15.15 3.39 -5.49
CA GLU A 132 -14.88 2.56 -6.67
C GLU A 132 -14.09 3.33 -7.74
N PHE A 133 -12.78 3.48 -7.53
CA PHE A 133 -11.90 4.10 -8.55
C PHE A 133 -12.00 3.40 -9.91
N SER A 134 -11.73 4.10 -11.02
CA SER A 134 -11.67 3.44 -12.32
C SER A 134 -10.57 2.39 -12.36
N GLN A 135 -10.67 1.47 -13.33
CA GLN A 135 -9.62 0.46 -13.53
C GLN A 135 -8.27 1.10 -13.83
N ASN A 136 -8.24 2.24 -14.53
CA ASN A 136 -7.00 2.93 -14.83
C ASN A 136 -6.38 3.53 -13.57
N ALA A 137 -7.18 4.11 -12.68
CA ALA A 137 -6.70 4.58 -11.38
C ALA A 137 -6.22 3.41 -10.51
N GLN A 138 -6.97 2.30 -10.44
CA GLN A 138 -6.55 1.12 -9.68
C GLN A 138 -5.24 0.51 -10.21
N LYS A 139 -5.04 0.52 -11.54
CA LYS A 139 -3.76 0.15 -12.18
C LYS A 139 -2.63 1.10 -11.81
N ALA A 140 -2.88 2.41 -11.86
CA ALA A 140 -1.90 3.42 -11.50
C ALA A 140 -1.47 3.30 -10.02
N ILE A 141 -2.43 3.10 -9.10
CA ILE A 141 -2.15 2.85 -7.68
C ILE A 141 -1.27 1.60 -7.53
N ALA A 142 -1.61 0.51 -8.21
CA ALA A 142 -0.86 -0.74 -8.10
C ALA A 142 0.59 -0.59 -8.58
N TRP A 143 0.81 -0.01 -9.76
CA TRP A 143 2.16 0.18 -10.30
C TRP A 143 2.95 1.24 -9.53
N ALA A 144 2.32 2.32 -9.06
CA ALA A 144 2.97 3.28 -8.17
C ALA A 144 3.44 2.60 -6.87
N SER A 145 2.63 1.72 -6.29
CA SER A 145 3.03 0.97 -5.09
C SER A 145 4.21 0.03 -5.33
N VAL A 146 4.35 -0.54 -6.53
CA VAL A 146 5.52 -1.34 -6.91
C VAL A 146 6.78 -0.49 -7.07
N ILE A 147 6.65 0.70 -7.68
CA ILE A 147 7.75 1.66 -7.77
C ILE A 147 8.25 2.02 -6.37
N ASN A 148 7.32 2.23 -5.43
CA ASN A 148 7.62 2.57 -4.04
C ASN A 148 8.54 1.56 -3.35
N ILE A 149 8.42 0.27 -3.66
CA ILE A 149 9.31 -0.78 -3.14
C ILE A 149 10.78 -0.46 -3.45
N PHE A 150 11.06 0.05 -4.66
CA PHE A 150 12.42 0.30 -5.12
C PHE A 150 12.95 1.67 -4.71
N ILE A 151 12.09 2.67 -4.58
CA ILE A 151 12.50 4.04 -4.25
C ILE A 151 12.42 4.34 -2.74
N GLU A 152 11.71 3.53 -1.96
CA GLU A 152 11.48 3.74 -0.52
C GLU A 152 11.85 2.48 0.28
N ASP A 153 11.04 1.42 0.17
CA ASP A 153 11.11 0.25 1.07
C ASP A 153 12.53 -0.39 1.10
N ILE A 154 13.11 -0.67 -0.08
CA ILE A 154 14.45 -1.30 -0.19
C ILE A 154 15.56 -0.34 0.26
N PRO A 155 15.67 0.90 -0.24
CA PRO A 155 16.68 1.85 0.22
C PRO A 155 16.65 2.11 1.72
N GLN A 156 15.46 2.31 2.31
CA GLN A 156 15.32 2.56 3.75
C GLN A 156 15.78 1.36 4.57
N PHE A 157 15.39 0.14 4.17
CA PHE A 157 15.88 -1.07 4.82
C PHE A 157 17.41 -1.20 4.78
N ILE A 158 18.03 -0.88 3.64
CA ILE A 158 19.49 -0.88 3.50
C ILE A 158 20.12 0.15 4.45
N ILE A 159 19.56 1.35 4.56
CA ILE A 159 20.04 2.41 5.47
C ILE A 159 20.00 1.93 6.92
N GLN A 160 18.91 1.27 7.35
CA GLN A 160 18.79 0.76 8.71
C GLN A 160 19.83 -0.33 9.01
N ILE A 161 20.10 -1.23 8.05
CA ILE A 161 21.19 -2.21 8.18
C ILE A 161 22.54 -1.51 8.32
N GLN A 162 22.82 -0.53 7.45
CA GLN A 162 24.09 0.21 7.46
C GLN A 162 24.29 1.00 8.76
N TYR A 163 23.22 1.58 9.31
CA TYR A 163 23.28 2.24 10.61
C TYR A 163 23.65 1.24 11.71
N LYS A 164 23.01 0.06 11.70
CA LYS A 164 23.26 -0.97 12.71
C LYS A 164 24.67 -1.54 12.66
N THR A 165 25.29 -1.64 11.48
CA THR A 165 26.67 -2.12 11.34
C THR A 165 27.72 -1.07 11.71
N GLN A 166 27.39 0.21 11.59
CA GLN A 166 28.31 1.33 11.89
C GLN A 166 28.20 1.85 13.33
N THR A 167 27.20 1.42 14.09
CA THR A 167 26.98 1.85 15.48
C THR A 167 27.10 0.68 16.45
N SER A 168 27.87 0.87 17.53
CA SER A 168 28.09 -0.18 18.55
C SER A 168 27.06 -0.14 19.70
N GLY A 169 26.22 0.90 19.74
CA GLY A 169 25.21 1.11 20.79
C GLY A 169 23.84 0.49 20.48
N TYR A 170 23.00 0.36 21.50
CA TYR A 170 21.59 0.07 21.34
C TYR A 170 20.78 1.37 21.38
N SER A 171 20.07 1.66 20.30
CA SER A 171 19.04 2.69 20.25
C SER A 171 17.74 2.05 19.81
N PHE A 172 16.65 2.33 20.52
CA PHE A 172 15.36 1.70 20.27
C PHE A 172 14.76 2.12 18.93
N VAL A 173 14.91 3.39 18.52
CA VAL A 173 14.31 3.92 17.29
C VAL A 173 14.85 3.23 16.03
N PRO A 174 16.17 3.16 15.78
CA PRO A 174 16.72 2.42 14.65
C PRO A 174 16.38 0.92 14.69
N PHE A 175 16.32 0.32 15.89
CA PHE A 175 15.94 -1.08 16.04
C PHE A 175 14.47 -1.34 15.65
N ALA A 176 13.55 -0.50 16.12
CA ALA A 176 12.15 -0.59 15.76
C ALA A 176 11.91 -0.29 14.28
N SER A 177 12.58 0.72 13.72
CA SER A 177 12.55 1.02 12.28
C SER A 177 13.03 -0.17 11.47
N LEU A 178 14.14 -0.81 11.82
CA LEU A 178 14.61 -2.02 11.12
C LEU A 178 13.58 -3.16 11.13
N ILE A 179 12.90 -3.39 12.25
CA ILE A 179 11.83 -4.41 12.33
C ILE A 179 10.64 -4.01 11.45
N LEU A 180 10.22 -2.75 11.49
CA LEU A 180 9.10 -2.26 10.70
C LEU A 180 9.40 -2.33 9.20
N SER A 181 10.58 -1.90 8.75
CA SER A 181 10.97 -1.99 7.34
C SER A 181 11.05 -3.45 6.86
N CYS A 182 11.50 -4.39 7.70
CA CYS A 182 11.38 -5.83 7.42
C CYS A 182 9.92 -6.26 7.21
N CYS A 183 9.02 -5.85 8.09
CA CYS A 183 7.60 -6.18 8.00
C CYS A 183 6.96 -5.55 6.75
N VAL A 184 7.24 -4.27 6.48
CA VAL A 184 6.74 -3.56 5.30
C VAL A 184 7.22 -4.27 4.03
N LEU A 185 8.51 -4.55 3.90
CA LEU A 185 9.06 -5.32 2.76
C LEU A 185 8.40 -6.70 2.58
N ALA A 186 8.12 -7.41 3.68
CA ALA A 186 7.41 -8.68 3.61
C ALA A 186 5.99 -8.51 3.06
N THR A 187 5.28 -7.46 3.50
CA THR A 187 3.95 -7.11 2.96
C THR A 187 3.99 -6.57 1.53
N SER A 188 5.15 -6.10 1.05
CA SER A 188 5.34 -5.62 -0.33
C SER A 188 5.10 -6.70 -1.39
N LEU A 189 5.17 -7.99 -1.02
CA LEU A 189 4.75 -9.10 -1.89
C LEU A 189 3.27 -8.97 -2.29
N GLU A 190 2.40 -8.55 -1.38
CA GLU A 190 0.98 -8.32 -1.66
C GLU A 190 0.82 -7.21 -2.71
N ARG A 191 1.64 -6.15 -2.64
CA ARG A 191 1.65 -5.04 -3.61
C ARG A 191 2.01 -5.54 -5.01
N LEU A 192 3.01 -6.42 -5.09
CA LEU A 192 3.42 -7.06 -6.35
C LEU A 192 2.31 -7.94 -6.92
N PHE A 193 1.71 -8.82 -6.12
CA PHE A 193 0.60 -9.66 -6.56
C PHE A 193 -0.58 -8.81 -7.04
N TYR A 194 -0.92 -7.74 -6.31
CA TYR A 194 -1.97 -6.80 -6.70
C TYR A 194 -1.67 -6.11 -8.04
N ALA A 195 -0.43 -5.67 -8.27
CA ALA A 195 -0.03 -5.07 -9.54
C ALA A 195 -0.05 -6.06 -10.71
N VAL A 196 0.34 -7.31 -10.48
CA VAL A 196 0.25 -8.38 -11.48
C VAL A 196 -1.20 -8.70 -11.82
N ASP A 197 -2.08 -8.85 -10.82
CA ASP A 197 -3.52 -9.07 -11.04
C ASP A 197 -4.15 -7.93 -11.85
N ARG A 198 -3.75 -6.69 -11.57
CA ARG A 198 -4.23 -5.51 -12.31
C ARG A 198 -3.44 -5.21 -13.59
N GLY A 199 -2.44 -6.02 -13.93
CA GLY A 199 -1.60 -5.84 -15.11
C GLY A 199 -2.38 -5.90 -16.44
N PRO A 200 -1.76 -5.43 -17.55
CA PRO A 200 -2.39 -5.46 -18.87
C PRO A 200 -2.78 -6.88 -19.32
N CYS A 201 -1.96 -7.90 -19.02
CA CYS A 201 -2.16 -9.26 -19.54
C CYS A 201 -3.22 -10.10 -18.80
N THR A 202 -3.41 -9.88 -17.51
CA THR A 202 -4.24 -10.76 -16.65
C THR A 202 -5.73 -10.56 -16.91
N ARG A 203 -6.11 -9.34 -17.29
CA ARG A 203 -7.50 -8.98 -17.54
C ARG A 203 -8.00 -9.49 -18.89
N ASP A 204 -7.19 -9.45 -19.93
CA ASP A 204 -7.62 -9.95 -21.25
C ASP A 204 -7.87 -11.46 -21.22
N CYS A 205 -7.04 -12.24 -20.51
CA CYS A 205 -7.29 -13.66 -20.28
C CYS A 205 -8.60 -13.93 -19.54
N PHE A 206 -8.89 -13.21 -18.44
CA PHE A 206 -10.13 -13.39 -17.67
C PHE A 206 -11.37 -12.85 -18.38
N THR A 207 -11.24 -11.79 -19.18
CA THR A 207 -12.36 -11.21 -19.94
C THR A 207 -12.70 -12.09 -21.16
N ILE A 208 -11.70 -12.73 -21.77
CA ILE A 208 -11.90 -13.77 -22.81
C ILE A 208 -12.60 -15.00 -22.20
N GLN A 209 -12.20 -15.45 -21.00
CA GLN A 209 -12.88 -16.56 -20.33
C GLN A 209 -14.31 -16.22 -19.88
N ARG A 210 -14.62 -14.97 -19.51
CA ARG A 210 -15.97 -14.55 -19.11
C ARG A 210 -16.94 -14.35 -20.28
N ASN A 211 -16.42 -14.04 -21.47
CA ASN A 211 -17.24 -13.78 -22.66
C ASN A 211 -17.47 -15.04 -23.51
N HIS A 212 -16.84 -16.17 -23.18
CA HIS A 212 -17.30 -17.46 -23.66
C HIS A 212 -18.40 -17.97 -22.71
N PRO A 213 -19.68 -18.00 -23.12
CA PRO A 213 -20.66 -18.76 -22.37
C PRO A 213 -20.21 -20.22 -22.36
N ILE A 214 -20.03 -20.78 -21.17
CA ILE A 214 -19.97 -22.23 -20.99
C ILE A 214 -21.35 -22.74 -21.41
N THR A 215 -21.51 -23.11 -22.68
CA THR A 215 -22.64 -23.92 -23.09
C THR A 215 -22.45 -25.30 -22.49
N PRO A 216 -23.41 -25.81 -21.69
CA PRO A 216 -23.33 -27.18 -21.20
C PRO A 216 -23.65 -28.10 -22.38
N ASN A 217 -22.61 -28.48 -23.13
CA ASN A 217 -22.67 -29.66 -23.98
C ASN A 217 -21.26 -30.23 -24.13
N GLU A 218 -20.81 -30.93 -23.09
CA GLU A 218 -19.51 -31.60 -23.01
C GLU A 218 -19.38 -32.86 -23.89
N ASP A 219 -20.27 -33.10 -24.86
CA ASP A 219 -20.27 -34.34 -25.64
C ASP A 219 -19.84 -34.20 -27.11
N ASN A 220 -19.52 -32.99 -27.60
CA ASN A 220 -19.20 -32.78 -29.03
C ASN A 220 -17.72 -32.58 -29.35
N PHE A 221 -16.84 -32.29 -28.37
CA PHE A 221 -15.42 -32.05 -28.66
C PHE A 221 -14.66 -33.33 -29.10
N ALA A 222 -15.20 -34.51 -28.79
CA ALA A 222 -14.62 -35.80 -29.16
C ALA A 222 -15.06 -36.34 -30.53
N ARG A 223 -16.06 -35.73 -31.20
CA ARG A 223 -16.53 -36.18 -32.54
C ARG A 223 -15.87 -35.46 -33.71
N ASP A 224 -15.45 -34.21 -33.52
CA ASP A 224 -14.92 -33.38 -34.62
C ASP A 224 -13.46 -33.72 -35.00
N TRP A 225 -12.80 -34.63 -34.30
CA TRP A 225 -11.43 -35.10 -34.63
C TRP A 225 -11.39 -36.50 -35.26
N ALA A 226 -12.55 -37.10 -35.55
CA ALA A 226 -12.65 -38.45 -36.13
C ALA A 226 -13.14 -38.47 -37.58
N GLN A 227 -13.38 -37.32 -38.21
CA GLN A 227 -13.74 -37.21 -39.61
C GLN A 227 -13.04 -35.99 -40.22
N ASP A 228 -11.75 -36.18 -40.54
CA ASP A 228 -11.07 -35.71 -41.76
C ASP A 228 -9.56 -35.98 -41.65
#